data_AF-A0A920DSV4-F1
#
_entry.id   AF-A0A920DSV4-F1
#
_cell.length_a   1.000
_cell.length_b   1.000
_cell.length_c   1.000
_cell.angle_alpha   90.00
_cell.angle_beta   90.00
_cell.angle_gamma   90.00
#
_symmetry.space_group_name_H-M   'P 1'
#
loop_
_entity.id
_entity.type
_entity.pdbx_description
1 polymer ?
#
loop_
_entity_poly.entity_id
_entity_poly.type
_entity_poly.pdbx_seq_one_letter_code
_entity_poly.pdbx_strand_id
1 'polypeptide(L)'
;MAELIPYPFAALIERMFSELESADSIFDLPSKSFFLGREGRDYSVPFHDKRAPTPLGPASGPQTQMAQNLVLSWLCGCRILELKTVQILDELEIPRPCIDMETIGYNVEWSQELKLEQSLHEYVKGAMLIEILKASGKLKMAPDSGR
;
A
#
# COMPACT_ATOMS: atom_id res chain seq x y z
N MET A 1 19.43 -16.00 -3.10
CA MET A 1 17.97 -15.92 -2.86
C MET A 1 17.59 -14.46 -2.93
N ALA A 2 16.52 -14.07 -3.63
CA ALA A 2 16.13 -12.66 -3.72
C ALA A 2 15.64 -12.18 -2.34
N GLU A 3 16.30 -11.15 -1.81
CA GLU A 3 15.93 -10.48 -0.57
C GLU A 3 14.99 -9.31 -0.90
N LEU A 4 13.97 -9.10 -0.08
CA LEU A 4 13.08 -7.96 -0.25
C LEU A 4 13.73 -6.74 0.40
N ILE A 5 14.09 -5.74 -0.41
CA ILE A 5 14.83 -4.56 0.04
C ILE A 5 13.89 -3.35 0.07
N PRO A 6 13.63 -2.77 1.25
CA PRO A 6 12.90 -1.51 1.40
C PRO A 6 13.54 -0.36 0.60
N TYR A 7 12.72 0.40 -0.12
CA TYR A 7 13.21 1.56 -0.86
C TYR A 7 13.44 2.76 0.09
N PRO A 8 14.49 3.58 -0.12
CA PRO A 8 14.71 4.78 0.69
C PRO A 8 13.53 5.76 0.59
N PHE A 9 13.13 6.36 1.71
CA PHE A 9 11.96 7.25 1.74
C PHE A 9 12.08 8.45 0.80
N ALA A 10 13.25 9.12 0.79
CA ALA A 10 13.51 10.24 -0.11
C ALA A 10 13.37 9.83 -1.59
N ALA A 11 13.89 8.65 -1.96
CA ALA A 11 13.77 8.13 -3.31
C ALA A 11 12.31 7.81 -3.69
N LEU A 12 11.49 7.33 -2.74
CA LEU A 12 10.06 7.13 -2.97
C LEU A 12 9.33 8.45 -3.24
N ILE A 13 9.64 9.51 -2.48
CA ILE A 13 9.05 10.84 -2.70
C ILE A 13 9.45 11.39 -4.06
N GLU A 14 10.75 11.36 -4.37
CA GLU A 14 11.29 11.84 -5.64
C GLU A 14 10.62 11.11 -6.81
N ARG A 15 10.66 9.78 -6.80
CA ARG A 15 10.03 8.95 -7.83
C ARG A 15 8.53 9.26 -7.99
N MET A 16 7.80 9.32 -6.88
CA MET A 16 6.35 9.57 -6.87
C MET A 16 5.98 10.88 -7.57
N PHE A 17 6.70 11.97 -7.31
CA PHE A 17 6.41 13.27 -7.94
C PHE A 17 7.02 13.41 -9.32
N SER A 18 8.21 12.87 -9.56
CA SER A 18 8.84 12.89 -10.89
C SER A 18 8.03 12.09 -11.91
N GLU A 19 7.50 10.91 -11.55
CA GLU A 19 6.62 10.13 -12.43
C GLU A 19 5.28 10.85 -12.68
N LEU A 20 4.71 11.49 -11.65
CA LEU A 20 3.45 12.22 -11.80
C LEU A 20 3.61 13.38 -12.79
N GLU A 21 4.76 14.05 -12.79
CA GLU A 21 5.04 15.17 -13.68
C GLU A 21 5.46 14.75 -15.10
N SER A 22 6.28 13.70 -15.23
CA SER A 22 6.89 13.32 -16.51
C SER A 22 6.12 12.23 -17.27
N ALA A 23 5.35 11.39 -16.57
CA ALA A 23 4.72 10.20 -17.12
C ALA A 23 3.22 10.07 -16.76
N ASP A 24 2.67 11.02 -16.00
CA ASP A 24 1.28 11.00 -15.53
C ASP A 24 0.94 9.67 -14.81
N SER A 25 1.87 9.20 -13.97
CA SER A 25 1.77 7.97 -13.20
C SER A 25 2.39 8.11 -11.81
N ILE A 26 2.08 7.19 -10.89
CA ILE A 26 2.77 7.07 -9.59
C ILE A 26 3.12 5.61 -9.37
N PHE A 27 4.40 5.31 -9.17
CA PHE A 27 4.93 3.94 -9.08
C PHE A 27 4.44 3.06 -10.23
N ASP A 28 4.57 3.58 -11.44
CA ASP A 28 4.12 2.98 -12.71
C ASP A 28 2.60 2.80 -12.86
N LEU A 29 1.77 3.19 -11.87
CA LEU A 29 0.31 3.19 -12.00
C LEU A 29 -0.14 4.45 -12.75
N PRO A 30 -0.76 4.35 -13.94
CA PRO A 30 -1.21 5.53 -14.69
C PRO A 30 -2.34 6.28 -13.98
N SER A 31 -2.34 7.62 -14.05
CA SER A 31 -3.31 8.49 -13.38
C SER A 31 -4.78 8.19 -13.73
N LYS A 32 -5.03 7.74 -14.96
CA LYS A 32 -6.35 7.30 -15.44
C LYS A 32 -6.93 6.13 -14.65
N SER A 33 -6.10 5.38 -13.94
CA SER A 33 -6.50 4.26 -13.08
C SER A 33 -6.72 4.69 -11.62
N PHE A 34 -6.42 5.94 -11.27
CA PHE A 34 -6.62 6.43 -9.91
C PHE A 34 -8.12 6.56 -9.62
N PHE A 35 -8.51 6.11 -8.43
CA PHE A 35 -9.83 6.33 -7.86
C PHE A 35 -9.74 7.39 -6.77
N LEU A 36 -10.01 8.63 -7.16
CA LEU A 36 -9.99 9.80 -6.27
C LEU A 36 -11.39 10.21 -5.79
N GLY A 37 -12.35 9.28 -5.86
CA GLY A 37 -13.77 9.51 -5.61
C GLY A 37 -14.55 9.92 -6.88
N ARG A 38 -15.88 9.90 -6.79
CA ARG A 38 -16.78 10.26 -7.90
C ARG A 38 -17.90 11.14 -7.40
N GLU A 39 -18.07 12.31 -8.02
CA GLU A 39 -19.14 13.24 -7.67
C GLU A 39 -20.52 12.59 -7.84
N GLY A 40 -21.44 12.92 -6.91
CA GLY A 40 -22.81 12.44 -6.93
C GLY A 40 -23.01 10.96 -6.55
N ARG A 41 -21.98 10.28 -6.05
CA ARG A 41 -22.09 8.91 -5.52
C ARG A 41 -21.39 8.78 -4.18
N ASP A 42 -22.11 8.21 -3.21
CA ASP A 42 -21.55 7.87 -1.91
C ASP A 42 -21.24 6.36 -1.87
N TYR A 43 -19.97 6.02 -1.71
CA TYR A 43 -19.48 4.65 -1.55
C TYR A 43 -19.08 4.34 -0.10
N SER A 44 -19.28 5.29 0.80
CA SER A 44 -18.75 5.19 2.14
C SER A 44 -19.47 4.13 2.97
N VAL A 45 -18.74 3.61 3.96
CA VAL A 45 -19.27 2.70 4.96
C VAL A 45 -18.82 3.11 6.36
N PRO A 46 -19.63 2.89 7.40
CA PRO A 46 -19.14 2.93 8.76
C PRO A 46 -18.09 1.82 8.95
N PHE A 47 -16.94 2.16 9.51
CA PHE A 47 -15.87 1.21 9.83
C PHE A 47 -15.23 1.61 11.16
N HIS A 48 -15.43 0.78 12.19
CA HIS A 48 -15.20 1.15 13.58
C HIS A 48 -15.88 2.50 13.91
N ASP A 49 -15.17 3.40 14.60
CA ASP A 49 -15.68 4.73 14.96
C ASP A 49 -15.45 5.80 13.86
N LYS A 50 -15.23 5.36 12.61
CA LYS A 50 -14.92 6.23 11.47
C LYS A 50 -15.82 5.91 10.27
N ARG A 51 -15.80 6.81 9.28
CA ARG A 51 -16.45 6.63 7.97
C ARG A 51 -15.37 6.46 6.91
N ALA A 52 -15.25 5.24 6.37
CA ALA A 52 -14.33 4.97 5.27
C ALA A 52 -14.98 5.42 3.95
N PRO A 53 -14.30 6.18 3.07
CA PRO A 53 -14.88 6.64 1.80
C PRO A 53 -15.25 5.52 0.81
N THR A 54 -14.67 4.33 0.98
CA THR A 54 -14.98 3.11 0.22
C THR A 54 -14.90 1.90 1.17
N PRO A 55 -15.60 0.79 0.87
CA PRO A 55 -15.55 -0.42 1.69
C PRO A 55 -14.38 -1.35 1.34
N LEU A 56 -13.42 -0.87 0.54
CA LEU A 56 -12.40 -1.71 -0.06
C LEU A 56 -11.05 -1.55 0.63
N GLY A 57 -10.33 -2.66 0.71
CA GLY A 57 -8.89 -2.65 0.75
C GLY A 57 -8.29 -4.05 0.88
N PRO A 58 -6.96 -4.13 0.72
CA PRO A 58 -6.25 -5.40 0.71
C PRO A 58 -6.25 -6.04 2.10
N ALA A 59 -6.44 -7.35 2.11
CA ALA A 59 -6.20 -8.18 3.29
C ALA A 59 -4.69 -8.23 3.61
N SER A 60 -4.37 -8.56 4.86
CA SER A 60 -2.98 -8.76 5.31
C SER A 60 -2.27 -9.80 4.43
N GLY A 61 -1.12 -9.42 3.85
CA GLY A 61 -0.38 -10.31 2.96
C GLY A 61 0.82 -9.63 2.29
N PRO A 62 1.50 -10.31 1.36
CA PRO A 62 2.71 -9.78 0.73
C PRO A 62 2.54 -8.42 0.04
N GLN A 63 1.30 -8.06 -0.35
CA GLN A 63 1.01 -6.77 -0.97
C GLN A 63 0.89 -5.61 0.03
N THR A 64 0.73 -5.89 1.32
CA THR A 64 0.57 -4.86 2.37
C THR A 64 1.80 -4.71 3.26
N GLN A 65 2.98 -5.10 2.75
CA GLN A 65 4.25 -4.99 3.46
C GLN A 65 5.14 -3.82 3.01
N MET A 66 4.99 -3.35 1.76
CA MET A 66 5.84 -2.30 1.17
C MET A 66 5.12 -0.96 1.07
N ALA A 67 5.82 0.13 1.33
CA ALA A 67 5.26 1.48 1.38
C ALA A 67 4.57 1.88 0.07
N GLN A 68 5.21 1.63 -1.08
CA GLN A 68 4.66 1.96 -2.40
C GLN A 68 3.36 1.18 -2.69
N ASN A 69 3.23 -0.05 -2.21
CA ASN A 69 2.02 -0.85 -2.45
C ASN A 69 0.84 -0.34 -1.63
N LEU A 70 1.08 0.19 -0.43
CA LEU A 70 0.05 0.87 0.37
C LEU A 70 -0.45 2.13 -0.34
N VAL A 71 0.47 2.93 -0.89
CA VAL A 71 0.13 4.12 -1.70
C VAL A 71 -0.66 3.74 -2.94
N LEU A 72 -0.22 2.71 -3.69
CA LEU A 72 -0.91 2.20 -4.87
C LEU A 72 -2.31 1.69 -4.53
N SER A 73 -2.46 0.96 -3.43
CA SER A 73 -3.77 0.50 -2.95
C SER A 73 -4.70 1.67 -2.67
N TRP A 74 -4.20 2.72 -2.00
CA TRP A 74 -4.96 3.93 -1.73
C TRP A 74 -5.33 4.70 -3.00
N LEU A 75 -4.40 4.84 -3.96
CA LEU A 75 -4.64 5.46 -5.26
C LEU A 75 -5.70 4.68 -6.06
N CYS A 76 -5.74 3.35 -5.95
CA CYS A 76 -6.77 2.50 -6.52
C CYS A 76 -8.11 2.52 -5.75
N GLY A 77 -8.24 3.37 -4.72
CA GLY A 77 -9.50 3.60 -4.00
C GLY A 77 -9.68 2.79 -2.73
N CYS A 78 -8.66 2.08 -2.24
CA CYS A 78 -8.75 1.36 -0.97
C CYS A 78 -8.67 2.34 0.22
N ARG A 79 -9.47 2.10 1.27
CA ARG A 79 -9.51 2.92 2.49
C ARG A 79 -9.41 2.11 3.78
N ILE A 80 -9.53 0.79 3.70
CA ILE A 80 -9.38 -0.14 4.83
C ILE A 80 -8.23 -1.09 4.50
N LEU A 81 -7.01 -0.78 4.96
CA LEU A 81 -5.82 -1.57 4.63
C LEU A 81 -5.44 -2.43 5.85
N GLU A 82 -5.43 -3.75 5.68
CA GLU A 82 -4.86 -4.66 6.66
C GLU A 82 -3.37 -4.85 6.37
N LEU A 83 -2.52 -4.32 7.24
CA LEU A 83 -1.07 -4.42 7.08
C LEU A 83 -0.61 -5.86 7.27
N LYS A 84 0.46 -6.24 6.55
CA LYS A 84 1.09 -7.56 6.67
C LYS A 84 1.37 -7.85 8.14
N THR A 85 0.99 -9.04 8.58
CA THR A 85 1.23 -9.47 9.95
C THR A 85 2.73 -9.53 10.23
N VAL A 86 3.14 -8.98 11.37
CA VAL A 86 4.52 -9.03 11.88
C VAL A 86 4.58 -9.85 13.16
N GLN A 87 5.74 -10.43 13.44
CA GLN A 87 5.99 -11.26 14.60
C GLN A 87 7.29 -10.86 15.31
N ILE A 88 7.39 -11.24 16.59
CA ILE A 88 8.57 -10.99 17.41
C ILE A 88 9.77 -11.83 16.92
N LEU A 89 9.51 -13.06 16.47
CA LEU A 89 10.52 -13.92 15.85
C LEU A 89 10.58 -13.63 14.35
N ASP A 90 11.36 -12.62 13.97
CA ASP A 90 11.47 -12.12 12.60
C ASP A 90 12.71 -12.64 11.84
N GLU A 91 13.51 -13.49 12.47
CA GLU A 91 14.65 -14.20 11.87
C GLU A 91 14.31 -15.69 11.73
N LEU A 92 13.43 -16.01 10.78
CA LEU A 92 13.04 -17.39 10.46
C LEU A 92 13.77 -17.89 9.21
N GLU A 93 14.44 -19.03 9.34
CA GLU A 93 14.91 -19.79 8.20
C GLU A 93 13.77 -20.65 7.63
N ILE A 94 13.09 -20.13 6.61
CA ILE A 94 12.04 -20.87 5.89
C ILE A 94 12.49 -21.26 4.49
N PRO A 95 12.13 -22.47 4.01
CA PRO A 95 12.31 -22.85 2.61
C PRO A 95 11.62 -21.86 1.67
N ARG A 96 12.28 -21.53 0.54
CA ARG A 96 11.72 -20.68 -0.51
C ARG A 96 11.67 -21.44 -1.85
N PRO A 97 10.62 -21.23 -2.70
CA PRO A 97 9.54 -20.26 -2.53
C PRO A 97 8.58 -20.63 -1.39
N CYS A 98 8.18 -19.64 -0.59
CA CYS A 98 7.28 -19.84 0.56
C CYS A 98 5.79 -19.77 0.17
N ILE A 99 5.53 -19.42 -1.10
CA ILE A 99 4.25 -19.56 -1.77
C ILE A 99 4.54 -20.32 -3.06
N ASP A 100 3.93 -21.48 -3.21
CA ASP A 100 3.96 -22.26 -4.44
C ASP A 100 2.54 -22.35 -4.99
N MET A 101 2.34 -21.95 -6.24
CA MET A 101 1.02 -21.73 -6.84
C MET A 101 0.95 -22.37 -8.23
N GLU A 102 1.31 -23.65 -8.32
CA GLU A 102 1.18 -24.40 -9.57
C GLU A 102 -0.28 -24.76 -9.89
N THR A 103 -0.87 -25.67 -9.10
CA THR A 103 -2.28 -26.10 -9.24
C THR A 103 -3.04 -25.98 -7.93
N ILE A 104 -2.37 -26.33 -6.82
CA ILE A 104 -2.84 -26.10 -5.45
C ILE A 104 -1.86 -25.11 -4.83
N GLY A 105 -2.40 -24.07 -4.19
CA GLY A 105 -1.59 -23.10 -3.46
C GLY A 105 -1.06 -23.69 -2.17
N TYR A 106 0.26 -23.88 -2.07
CA TYR A 106 0.92 -24.17 -0.81
C TYR A 106 1.50 -22.88 -0.25
N ASN A 107 1.22 -22.63 1.03
CA ASN A 107 1.78 -21.51 1.77
C ASN A 107 2.50 -22.04 3.00
N VAL A 108 3.75 -21.62 3.18
CA VAL A 108 4.42 -21.76 4.45
C VAL A 108 3.91 -20.63 5.34
N GLU A 109 3.03 -20.96 6.29
CA GLU A 109 2.57 -20.01 7.28
C GLU A 109 3.77 -19.44 8.06
N TRP A 110 3.69 -18.15 8.39
CA TRP A 110 4.72 -17.40 9.13
C TRP A 110 5.91 -16.94 8.29
N SER A 111 5.73 -16.88 6.96
CA SER A 111 6.64 -16.16 6.06
C SER A 111 6.48 -14.64 6.21
N GLN A 112 7.23 -14.06 7.16
CA GLN A 112 7.51 -12.63 7.19
C GLN A 112 8.81 -12.39 6.41
N GLU A 113 8.79 -11.45 5.47
CA GLU A 113 9.94 -11.18 4.60
C GLU A 113 10.83 -10.03 5.11
N LEU A 114 10.27 -9.08 5.85
CA LEU A 114 10.96 -7.91 6.40
C LEU A 114 11.15 -8.07 7.91
N LYS A 115 12.25 -7.58 8.48
CA LYS A 115 12.41 -7.47 9.93
C LYS A 115 11.36 -6.54 10.54
N LEU A 116 11.10 -6.67 11.85
CA LEU A 116 10.11 -5.87 12.56
C LEU A 116 10.33 -4.36 12.38
N GLU A 117 11.58 -3.89 12.48
CA GLU A 117 11.94 -2.49 12.26
C GLU A 117 11.69 -2.05 10.81
N GLN A 118 12.00 -2.91 9.84
CA GLN A 118 11.77 -2.62 8.42
C GLN A 118 10.26 -2.53 8.12
N SER A 119 9.46 -3.45 8.66
CA SER A 119 8.00 -3.39 8.55
C SER A 119 7.43 -2.10 9.13
N LEU A 120 7.86 -1.70 10.33
CA LEU A 120 7.48 -0.42 10.94
C LEU A 120 7.81 0.75 10.01
N HIS A 121 9.04 0.79 9.47
CA HIS A 121 9.45 1.83 8.55
C HIS A 121 8.58 1.87 7.29
N GLU A 122 8.28 0.73 6.67
CA GLU A 122 7.44 0.68 5.47
C GLU A 122 6.00 1.15 5.74
N TYR A 123 5.42 0.81 6.89
CA TYR A 123 4.07 1.25 7.26
C TYR A 123 4.02 2.76 7.51
N VAL A 124 4.99 3.29 8.24
CA VAL A 124 5.10 4.73 8.50
C VAL A 124 5.35 5.49 7.20
N LYS A 125 6.27 5.02 6.35
CA LYS A 125 6.52 5.62 5.03
C LYS A 125 5.24 5.63 4.18
N GLY A 126 4.52 4.50 4.08
CA GLY A 126 3.29 4.41 3.30
C GLY A 126 2.25 5.42 3.76
N ALA A 127 2.02 5.51 5.07
CA ALA A 127 1.12 6.50 5.65
C ALA A 127 1.57 7.95 5.37
N MET A 128 2.86 8.25 5.55
CA MET A 128 3.41 9.58 5.27
C MET A 128 3.29 9.95 3.79
N LEU A 129 3.58 9.03 2.87
CA LEU A 129 3.47 9.28 1.42
C LEU A 129 2.04 9.62 1.02
N ILE A 130 1.04 8.91 1.57
CA ILE A 130 -0.38 9.21 1.33
C ILE A 130 -0.73 10.61 1.82
N GLU A 131 -0.31 10.98 3.04
CA GLU A 131 -0.58 12.32 3.58
C GLU A 131 0.15 13.42 2.80
N ILE A 132 1.38 13.16 2.33
CA ILE A 132 2.14 14.07 1.45
C ILE A 132 1.39 14.27 0.12
N LEU A 133 0.89 13.20 -0.51
CA LEU A 133 0.10 13.30 -1.75
C LEU A 133 -1.17 14.12 -1.54
N LYS A 134 -1.90 13.89 -0.45
CA LYS A 134 -3.10 14.66 -0.07
C LYS A 134 -2.76 16.14 0.12
N ALA A 135 -1.68 16.45 0.83
CA ALA A 135 -1.25 17.81 1.10
C ALA A 135 -0.68 18.52 -0.14
N SER A 136 -0.16 17.79 -1.13
CA SER A 136 0.49 18.35 -2.32
C SER A 136 -0.44 19.16 -3.23
N GLY A 137 -1.76 18.92 -3.16
CA GLY A 137 -2.74 19.54 -4.06
C GLY A 137 -2.64 19.10 -5.53
N LYS A 138 -1.74 18.16 -5.88
CA LYS A 138 -1.57 17.66 -7.25
C LYS A 138 -2.66 16.67 -7.67
N LEU A 139 -3.36 16.05 -6.71
CA LEU A 139 -4.46 15.12 -6.96
C LEU A 139 -5.81 15.81 -6.78
N LYS A 140 -6.68 15.74 -7.81
CA LYS A 140 -8.05 16.28 -7.74
C LYS A 140 -8.97 15.28 -7.05
N MET A 141 -8.98 15.30 -5.72
CA MET A 141 -9.83 14.44 -4.91
C MET A 141 -11.25 15.01 -4.79
N ALA A 142 -12.25 14.14 -4.96
CA ALA A 142 -13.63 14.48 -4.63
C ALA A 142 -13.76 14.81 -3.12
N PRO A 143 -14.75 15.61 -2.71
CA PRO A 143 -15.02 15.87 -1.30
C PRO A 143 -15.14 14.56 -0.51
N ASP A 144 -14.52 14.52 0.67
CA ASP A 144 -14.46 13.36 1.59
C ASP A 144 -13.75 12.10 1.07
N SER A 145 -13.25 12.04 -0.17
CA SER A 145 -12.59 10.83 -0.68
C SER A 145 -11.17 10.60 -0.14
N GLY A 146 -10.56 11.63 0.46
CA GLY A 146 -9.22 11.59 1.04
C GLY A 146 -9.18 11.58 2.57
N ARG A 147 -10.32 11.55 3.25
CA ARG A 147 -10.40 11.48 4.71
C ARG A 147 -10.22 10.06 5.23
#